data_AF-A0A7V6R5T9-F1
#
_entry.id   AF-A0A7V6R5T9-F1
#
_cell.length_a   1.000
_cell.length_b   1.000
_cell.length_c   1.000
_cell.angle_alpha   90.00
_cell.angle_beta   90.00
_cell.angle_gamma   90.00
#
_symmetry.space_group_name_H-M   'P 1'
#
loop_
_entity.id
_entity.type
_entity.pdbx_description
1 polymer ?
#
loop_
_entity_poly.entity_id
_entity_poly.type
_entity_poly.pdbx_seq_one_letter_code
_entity_poly.pdbx_strand_id
1 'polypeptide(L)'
;MYSSANKQYVFKKTDGTVINLFHDNRYGLCCSMLTKRNTWTEPVSLHKNVYNSFYADMDEDDQLHVFFQDLQGNLYYTKLDNEEAKTTPILNSKSVSSYDKHLYLVAFKNAIHFFFALKYNNSNILSHQILSSGNIGTPRVIDYISESSHPYSVEFDRSGNLYAFYQLSDNKYTQIGYKKYTPSQKNWGEFIPITRSSIDSEMPRTIIDYKDIIHLIYQRHSEKQYQLVYQQKIPDKNMWTEESVIHTSVYPFDESSIIMLNKDIIIFWVRSDAIYFSVSYDNGNTWSKPARYNFPVGKQLICLGYKVNKPYQSERMITKTIPGSFINGLKIAFYQESPINSENLSANELKNMIVESLKMLKGNVEELRDEGINAKESILQLETLFRNLEKEVVKNSLKLNMLEREISRLKQLESRLQGMIISARSEIESKLGEKNANAAVSDKTPENNINKTE
;
A
#
# COMPACT_ATOMS: atom_id res chain seq x y z
N MET A 1 33.11 -0.71 4.39
CA MET A 1 32.80 0.58 3.77
C MET A 1 31.29 0.75 3.82
N TYR A 2 30.82 1.94 4.17
CA TYR A 2 29.41 2.30 4.22
C TYR A 2 28.73 2.00 2.88
N SER A 3 27.57 1.35 2.91
CA SER A 3 26.75 1.14 1.72
C SER A 3 25.30 0.92 2.11
N SER A 4 24.38 1.57 1.38
CA SER A 4 22.93 1.35 1.54
C SER A 4 22.48 -0.06 1.17
N ALA A 5 23.26 -0.79 0.36
CA ALA A 5 23.00 -2.19 0.00
C ALA A 5 23.22 -3.17 1.17
N ASN A 6 24.01 -2.79 2.18
CA ASN A 6 24.27 -3.58 3.39
C ASN A 6 23.60 -2.96 4.61
N LYS A 7 22.41 -2.39 4.42
CA LYS A 7 21.65 -1.73 5.48
C LYS A 7 21.29 -2.70 6.59
N GLN A 8 21.43 -2.23 7.83
CA GLN A 8 20.92 -2.93 9.02
C GLN A 8 19.77 -2.15 9.62
N TYR A 9 18.83 -2.83 10.26
CA TYR A 9 17.63 -2.22 10.82
C TYR A 9 17.65 -2.30 12.33
N VAL A 10 17.73 -1.14 12.98
CA VAL A 10 17.81 -1.02 14.42
C VAL A 10 16.53 -0.40 14.96
N PHE A 11 15.86 -1.13 15.85
CA PHE A 11 14.59 -0.74 16.43
C PHE A 11 14.73 -0.61 17.95
N LYS A 12 14.26 0.50 18.50
CA LYS A 12 14.15 0.71 19.95
C LYS A 12 12.68 0.67 20.36
N LYS A 13 12.29 -0.44 20.98
CA LYS A 13 10.94 -0.69 21.48
C LYS A 13 10.57 0.21 22.65
N THR A 14 9.28 0.26 23.00
CA THR A 14 8.74 1.07 24.10
C THR A 14 9.36 0.68 25.45
N ASP A 15 9.59 -0.61 25.68
CA ASP A 15 10.23 -1.18 26.88
C ASP A 15 11.73 -0.85 27.01
N GLY A 16 12.32 -0.21 25.99
CA GLY A 16 13.74 0.13 25.93
C GLY A 16 14.63 -0.96 25.32
N THR A 17 14.07 -2.11 24.95
CA THR A 17 14.77 -3.16 24.21
C THR A 17 15.21 -2.62 22.85
N VAL A 18 16.48 -2.84 22.51
CA VAL A 18 17.05 -2.46 21.20
C VAL A 18 17.39 -3.71 20.42
N ILE A 19 16.81 -3.82 19.22
CA ILE A 19 16.93 -4.97 18.33
C ILE A 19 17.64 -4.51 17.06
N ASN A 20 18.54 -5.35 16.54
CA ASN A 20 19.17 -5.16 15.25
C ASN A 20 18.88 -6.36 14.34
N LEU A 21 18.25 -6.09 13.19
CA LEU A 21 18.03 -7.04 12.11
C LEU A 21 19.03 -6.78 10.99
N PHE A 22 19.70 -7.83 10.53
CA PHE A 22 20.74 -7.73 9.50
C PHE A 22 20.88 -9.02 8.71
N HIS A 23 21.51 -8.94 7.54
CA HIS A 23 21.87 -10.09 6.74
C HIS A 23 23.30 -10.55 7.05
N ASP A 24 23.47 -11.86 7.16
CA ASP A 24 24.77 -12.53 7.22
C ASP A 24 24.84 -13.59 6.10
N ASN A 25 25.98 -13.67 5.41
CA ASN A 25 26.15 -14.58 4.28
C ASN A 25 26.06 -16.08 4.67
N ARG A 26 26.33 -16.43 5.93
CA ARG A 26 26.29 -17.82 6.43
C ARG A 26 24.95 -18.14 7.08
N TYR A 27 24.40 -17.19 7.84
CA TYR A 27 23.21 -17.41 8.66
C TYR A 27 21.91 -16.88 8.03
N GLY A 28 21.99 -16.08 6.96
CA GLY A 28 20.84 -15.45 6.32
C GLY A 28 20.35 -14.22 7.09
N LEU A 29 19.03 -14.07 7.23
CA LEU A 29 18.45 -12.99 8.01
C LEU A 29 18.60 -13.28 9.50
N CYS A 30 19.27 -12.39 10.22
CA CYS A 30 19.62 -12.53 11.62
C CYS A 30 19.02 -11.42 12.49
N CYS A 31 18.87 -11.72 13.78
CA CYS A 31 18.47 -10.80 14.82
C CYS A 31 19.50 -10.81 15.96
N SER A 32 19.79 -9.64 16.52
CA SER A 32 20.60 -9.49 17.73
C SER A 32 20.01 -8.41 18.62
N MET A 33 20.25 -8.50 19.93
CA MET A 33 19.72 -7.55 20.92
C MET A 33 20.86 -6.82 21.60
N LEU A 34 20.68 -5.54 21.90
CA LEU A 34 21.63 -4.78 22.70
C LEU A 34 21.39 -5.07 24.19
N THR A 35 22.43 -5.57 24.87
CA THR A 35 22.36 -5.84 26.30
C THR A 35 22.54 -4.58 27.14
N LYS A 36 22.17 -4.65 28.43
CA LYS A 36 22.41 -3.56 29.40
C LYS A 36 23.89 -3.20 29.58
N ARG A 37 24.83 -4.08 29.18
CA ARG A 37 26.27 -3.83 29.19
C ARG A 37 26.76 -3.16 27.90
N ASN A 38 25.84 -2.72 27.04
CA ASN A 38 26.11 -2.05 25.79
C ASN A 38 26.90 -2.92 24.80
N THR A 39 26.66 -4.24 24.86
CA THR A 39 27.19 -5.24 23.92
C THR A 39 26.04 -5.96 23.23
N TRP A 40 26.22 -6.34 21.97
CA TRP A 40 25.22 -7.11 21.21
C TRP A 40 25.27 -8.58 21.60
N THR A 41 24.11 -9.24 21.64
CA THR A 41 24.01 -10.70 21.80
C THR A 41 24.52 -11.43 20.56
N GLU A 42 24.78 -12.73 20.70
CA GLU A 42 25.05 -13.60 19.55
C GLU A 42 23.88 -13.54 18.54
N PRO A 43 24.17 -13.50 17.23
CA PRO A 43 23.14 -13.46 16.20
C PRO A 43 22.27 -14.73 16.19
N VAL A 44 20.95 -14.54 16.15
CA VAL A 44 19.97 -15.62 15.98
C VAL A 44 19.43 -15.56 14.55
N SER A 45 19.60 -16.66 13.81
CA SER A 45 19.05 -16.81 12.45
C SER A 45 17.53 -16.89 12.49
N LEU A 46 16.85 -15.92 11.87
CA LEU A 46 15.40 -15.93 11.65
C LEU A 46 15.04 -16.76 10.41
N HIS A 47 15.74 -16.51 9.31
CA HIS A 47 15.52 -17.21 8.04
C HIS A 47 16.84 -17.47 7.31
N LYS A 48 17.04 -18.72 6.92
CA LYS A 48 18.18 -19.13 6.08
C LYS A 48 17.86 -18.90 4.61
N ASN A 49 18.89 -18.84 3.76
CA ASN A 49 18.76 -18.69 2.30
C ASN A 49 17.99 -17.43 1.89
N VAL A 50 18.24 -16.33 2.60
CA VAL A 50 17.67 -15.00 2.29
C VAL A 50 18.66 -14.23 1.43
N TYR A 51 18.15 -13.57 0.38
CA TYR A 51 18.90 -12.61 -0.41
C TYR A 51 19.27 -11.40 0.47
N ASN A 52 20.44 -10.81 0.26
CA ASN A 52 20.99 -9.80 1.17
C ASN A 52 20.14 -8.51 1.27
N SER A 53 19.36 -8.18 0.24
CA SER A 53 18.40 -7.08 0.29
C SER A 53 17.08 -7.51 0.96
N PHE A 54 16.75 -6.84 2.06
CA PHE A 54 15.47 -6.95 2.76
C PHE A 54 15.07 -5.60 3.32
N TYR A 55 13.80 -5.47 3.70
CA TYR A 55 13.27 -4.30 4.38
C TYR A 55 12.66 -4.69 5.72
N ALA A 56 12.86 -3.86 6.74
CA ALA A 56 12.17 -4.01 8.00
C ALA A 56 11.61 -2.68 8.51
N ASP A 57 10.51 -2.76 9.24
CA ASP A 57 9.91 -1.63 9.96
C ASP A 57 9.31 -2.12 11.28
N MET A 58 8.99 -1.19 12.18
CA MET A 58 8.31 -1.46 13.46
C MET A 58 7.02 -0.66 13.53
N ASP A 59 5.87 -1.28 13.77
CA ASP A 59 4.60 -0.57 13.95
C ASP A 59 4.49 0.06 15.35
N GLU A 60 3.39 0.75 15.66
CA GLU A 60 3.18 1.43 16.95
C GLU A 60 3.05 0.46 18.14
N ASP A 61 2.81 -0.83 17.89
CA ASP A 61 2.59 -1.88 18.89
C ASP A 61 3.88 -2.68 19.18
N ASP A 62 5.06 -2.12 18.85
CA ASP A 62 6.37 -2.77 18.94
C ASP A 62 6.51 -4.06 18.12
N GLN A 63 5.65 -4.27 17.12
CA GLN A 63 5.72 -5.43 16.24
C GLN A 63 6.70 -5.16 15.11
N LEU A 64 7.61 -6.10 14.86
CA LEU A 64 8.55 -5.97 13.74
C LEU A 64 7.98 -6.64 12.49
N HIS A 65 8.09 -5.92 11.39
CA HIS A 65 7.65 -6.33 10.07
C HIS A 65 8.88 -6.50 9.20
N VAL A 66 9.10 -7.69 8.64
CA VAL A 66 10.23 -7.96 7.75
C VAL A 66 9.73 -8.43 6.40
N PHE A 67 10.13 -7.73 5.33
CA PHE A 67 9.83 -8.09 3.95
C PHE A 67 11.14 -8.45 3.23
N PHE A 68 11.25 -9.69 2.78
CA PHE A 68 12.48 -10.24 2.26
C PHE A 68 12.25 -11.16 1.06
N GLN A 69 13.35 -11.50 0.41
CA GLN A 69 13.40 -12.40 -0.74
C GLN A 69 14.27 -13.62 -0.42
N ASP A 70 13.85 -14.81 -0.83
CA ASP A 70 14.71 -15.99 -0.79
C ASP A 70 15.68 -16.04 -2.00
N LEU A 71 16.62 -16.99 -2.00
CA LEU A 71 17.55 -17.18 -3.12
C LEU A 71 16.86 -17.67 -4.42
N GLN A 72 15.62 -18.13 -4.35
CA GLN A 72 14.82 -18.54 -5.51
C GLN A 72 14.06 -17.36 -6.15
N GLY A 73 13.98 -16.23 -5.45
CA GLY A 73 13.27 -15.05 -5.88
C GLY A 73 11.84 -14.93 -5.37
N ASN A 74 11.39 -15.80 -4.48
CA ASN A 74 10.09 -15.65 -3.83
C ASN A 74 10.16 -14.53 -2.78
N LEU A 75 9.06 -13.79 -2.64
CA LEU A 75 8.90 -12.73 -1.66
C LEU A 75 8.12 -13.24 -0.47
N TYR A 76 8.63 -12.96 0.72
CA TYR A 76 8.05 -13.34 1.99
C TYR A 76 7.95 -12.16 2.93
N TYR A 77 6.91 -12.19 3.75
CA TYR A 77 6.70 -11.26 4.84
C TYR A 77 6.71 -12.03 6.15
N THR A 78 7.43 -11.53 7.16
CA THR A 78 7.41 -12.07 8.52
C THR A 78 7.01 -11.01 9.50
N LYS A 79 6.01 -11.33 10.34
CA LYS A 79 5.69 -10.58 11.55
C LYS A 79 6.43 -11.24 12.71
N LEU A 80 7.24 -10.47 13.43
CA LEU A 80 7.91 -10.92 14.66
C LEU A 80 7.18 -10.30 15.85
N ASP A 81 6.61 -11.17 16.67
CA ASP A 81 6.12 -10.83 18.01
C ASP A 81 7.14 -11.31 19.06
N ASN A 82 6.93 -10.99 20.33
CA ASN A 82 7.81 -11.38 21.44
C ASN A 82 7.93 -12.91 21.62
N GLU A 83 6.98 -13.69 21.11
CA GLU A 83 6.91 -15.14 21.33
C GLU A 83 7.05 -15.97 20.04
N GLU A 84 6.62 -15.45 18.88
CA GLU A 84 6.60 -16.21 17.61
C GLU A 84 6.91 -15.35 16.38
N ALA A 85 7.50 -16.00 15.37
CA ALA A 85 7.70 -15.46 14.03
C ALA A 85 6.69 -16.10 13.06
N LYS A 86 5.80 -15.29 12.47
CA LYS A 86 4.82 -15.76 11.49
C LYS A 86 5.19 -15.29 10.09
N THR A 87 5.54 -16.24 9.22
CA THR A 87 5.91 -15.97 7.82
C THR A 87 4.77 -16.28 6.86
N THR A 88 4.49 -15.34 5.97
CA THR A 88 3.46 -15.43 4.92
C THR A 88 4.12 -15.24 3.56
N PRO A 89 3.89 -16.13 2.58
CA PRO A 89 4.33 -15.92 1.20
C PRO A 89 3.56 -14.75 0.58
N ILE A 90 4.28 -13.82 -0.03
CA ILE A 90 3.72 -12.61 -0.67
C ILE A 90 3.61 -12.79 -2.18
N LEU A 91 4.67 -13.30 -2.80
CA LEU A 91 4.72 -13.51 -4.25
C LEU A 91 5.70 -14.62 -4.58
N ASN A 92 5.26 -15.62 -5.34
CA ASN A 92 6.13 -16.66 -5.86
C ASN A 92 6.76 -16.22 -7.17
N SER A 93 8.07 -16.42 -7.30
CA SER A 93 8.78 -16.15 -8.55
C SER A 93 8.42 -17.21 -9.61
N LYS A 94 8.27 -16.77 -10.86
CA LYS A 94 8.09 -17.67 -12.01
C LYS A 94 9.42 -18.24 -12.51
N SER A 95 10.54 -17.61 -12.17
CA SER A 95 11.89 -18.01 -12.55
C SER A 95 12.84 -17.90 -11.36
N VAL A 96 13.79 -18.82 -11.27
CA VAL A 96 14.83 -18.77 -10.23
C VAL A 96 15.75 -17.60 -10.53
N SER A 97 15.51 -16.46 -9.86
CA SER A 97 16.36 -15.27 -9.99
C SER A 97 16.30 -14.42 -8.73
N SER A 98 17.46 -14.22 -8.11
CA SER A 98 17.64 -13.30 -6.99
C SER A 98 18.35 -12.04 -7.46
N TYR A 99 17.77 -10.87 -7.17
CA TYR A 99 18.31 -9.56 -7.47
C TYR A 99 17.65 -8.56 -6.52
N ASP A 100 18.18 -7.34 -6.42
CA ASP A 100 17.57 -6.32 -5.57
C ASP A 100 16.24 -5.84 -6.16
N LYS A 101 15.15 -6.21 -5.48
CA LYS A 101 13.79 -5.79 -5.82
C LYS A 101 13.39 -4.48 -5.12
N HIS A 102 14.33 -3.83 -4.44
CA HIS A 102 14.12 -2.59 -3.70
C HIS A 102 12.87 -2.72 -2.82
N LEU A 103 12.89 -3.67 -1.88
CA LEU A 103 11.73 -3.97 -1.06
C LEU A 103 11.40 -2.80 -0.12
N TYR A 104 10.12 -2.50 0.06
CA TYR A 104 9.64 -1.52 1.02
C TYR A 104 8.27 -1.93 1.54
N LEU A 105 7.96 -1.63 2.80
CA LEU A 105 6.63 -1.84 3.35
C LEU A 105 6.18 -0.66 4.21
N VAL A 106 4.86 -0.49 4.27
CA VAL A 106 4.19 0.40 5.22
C VAL A 106 3.18 -0.44 6.02
N ALA A 107 3.35 -0.48 7.33
CA ALA A 107 2.45 -1.18 8.24
C ALA A 107 1.42 -0.20 8.81
N PHE A 108 0.15 -0.40 8.48
CA PHE A 108 -0.98 0.20 9.18
C PHE A 108 -1.67 -0.86 10.04
N LYS A 109 -2.44 -0.41 11.03
CA LYS A 109 -3.15 -1.28 11.99
C LYS A 109 -3.92 -2.44 11.35
N ASN A 110 -4.56 -2.22 10.19
CA ASN A 110 -5.44 -3.20 9.53
C ASN A 110 -4.90 -3.70 8.17
N ALA A 111 -3.78 -3.18 7.70
CA ALA A 111 -3.27 -3.49 6.38
C ALA A 111 -1.76 -3.27 6.30
N ILE A 112 -1.08 -4.13 5.54
CA ILE A 112 0.33 -3.97 5.21
C ILE A 112 0.43 -3.76 3.72
N HIS A 113 1.05 -2.64 3.33
CA HIS A 113 1.30 -2.27 1.96
C HIS A 113 2.72 -2.64 1.60
N PHE A 114 2.89 -3.47 0.57
CA PHE A 114 4.18 -3.91 0.05
C PHE A 114 4.47 -3.22 -1.26
N PHE A 115 5.70 -2.75 -1.40
CA PHE A 115 6.22 -2.11 -2.61
C PHE A 115 7.51 -2.82 -3.03
N PHE A 116 7.64 -3.05 -4.33
CA PHE A 116 8.80 -3.74 -4.89
C PHE A 116 8.89 -3.50 -6.41
N ALA A 117 10.11 -3.59 -6.94
CA ALA A 117 10.42 -3.48 -8.35
C ALA A 117 10.63 -4.87 -8.99
N LEU A 118 9.88 -5.18 -10.04
CA LEU A 118 10.02 -6.42 -10.82
C LEU A 118 10.67 -6.18 -12.18
N LYS A 119 11.62 -7.03 -12.57
CA LYS A 119 12.19 -7.04 -13.91
C LYS A 119 11.32 -7.91 -14.82
N TYR A 120 10.80 -7.33 -15.91
CA TYR A 120 10.01 -8.05 -16.91
C TYR A 120 10.22 -7.46 -18.30
N ASN A 121 10.61 -8.29 -19.28
CA ASN A 121 10.84 -7.89 -20.67
C ASN A 121 11.70 -6.60 -20.83
N ASN A 122 12.85 -6.54 -20.15
CA ASN A 122 13.75 -5.38 -20.10
C ASN A 122 13.18 -4.10 -19.45
N SER A 123 11.99 -4.15 -18.86
CA SER A 123 11.40 -3.06 -18.09
C SER A 123 11.45 -3.35 -16.59
N ASN A 124 11.54 -2.30 -15.78
CA ASN A 124 11.33 -2.39 -14.33
C ASN A 124 9.91 -1.92 -14.00
N ILE A 125 9.17 -2.73 -13.25
CA ILE A 125 7.77 -2.49 -12.90
C ILE A 125 7.71 -2.20 -11.40
N LEU A 126 7.32 -0.98 -11.03
CA LEU A 126 6.99 -0.65 -9.65
C LEU A 126 5.63 -1.25 -9.31
N SER A 127 5.58 -2.12 -8.31
CA SER A 127 4.38 -2.87 -7.93
C SER A 127 3.95 -2.53 -6.50
N HIS A 128 2.64 -2.59 -6.26
CA HIS A 128 2.01 -2.42 -4.96
C HIS A 128 1.08 -3.61 -4.67
N GLN A 129 1.21 -4.21 -3.49
CA GLN A 129 0.39 -5.33 -3.04
C GLN A 129 -0.05 -5.10 -1.58
N ILE A 130 -1.25 -5.55 -1.22
CA ILE A 130 -1.82 -5.28 0.11
C ILE A 130 -2.14 -6.61 0.80
N LEU A 131 -1.69 -6.78 2.04
CA LEU A 131 -2.17 -7.82 2.95
C LEU A 131 -3.16 -7.19 3.92
N SER A 132 -4.41 -7.65 3.90
CA SER A 132 -5.45 -7.16 4.83
C SER A 132 -6.31 -8.33 5.30
N SER A 133 -6.59 -8.37 6.61
CA SER A 133 -7.35 -9.46 7.25
C SER A 133 -6.83 -10.85 6.92
N GLY A 134 -5.50 -11.01 6.85
CA GLY A 134 -4.83 -12.28 6.51
C GLY A 134 -4.87 -12.66 5.02
N ASN A 135 -5.58 -11.90 4.18
CA ASN A 135 -5.66 -12.16 2.75
C ASN A 135 -4.67 -11.30 1.97
N ILE A 136 -3.81 -11.94 1.19
CA ILE A 136 -2.86 -11.28 0.31
C ILE A 136 -3.55 -10.95 -1.03
N GLY A 137 -3.59 -9.67 -1.39
CA GLY A 137 -4.12 -9.21 -2.67
C GLY A 137 -3.19 -9.54 -3.83
N THR A 138 -3.65 -9.36 -5.07
CA THR A 138 -2.79 -9.49 -6.26
C THR A 138 -1.89 -8.25 -6.41
N PRO A 139 -0.63 -8.41 -6.88
CA PRO A 139 0.23 -7.26 -7.19
C PRO A 139 -0.42 -6.37 -8.26
N ARG A 140 -0.47 -5.06 -8.00
CA ARG A 140 -0.91 -4.03 -8.94
C ARG A 140 0.29 -3.26 -9.45
N VAL A 141 0.33 -3.00 -10.75
CA VAL A 141 1.34 -2.12 -11.36
C VAL A 141 1.03 -0.69 -10.95
N ILE A 142 2.03 0.00 -10.39
CA ILE A 142 1.99 1.45 -10.16
C ILE A 142 2.42 2.16 -11.45
N ASP A 143 3.61 1.79 -11.95
CA ASP A 143 4.17 2.30 -13.20
C ASP A 143 5.39 1.48 -13.66
N TYR A 144 5.92 1.83 -14.83
CA TYR A 144 7.22 1.42 -15.33
C TYR A 144 8.27 2.46 -14.93
N ILE A 145 9.35 2.02 -14.29
CA ILE A 145 10.37 2.91 -13.72
C ILE A 145 11.72 2.66 -14.37
N SER A 146 12.59 3.67 -14.37
CA SER A 146 13.97 3.50 -14.82
C SER A 146 14.78 2.65 -13.83
N GLU A 147 15.78 1.92 -14.33
CA GLU A 147 16.75 1.24 -13.45
C GLU A 147 17.59 2.28 -12.72
N SER A 148 17.78 2.10 -11.41
CA SER A 148 18.53 3.01 -10.56
C SER A 148 18.93 2.28 -9.28
N SER A 149 20.00 2.72 -8.61
CA SER A 149 20.39 2.21 -7.28
C SER A 149 19.29 2.45 -6.25
N HIS A 150 18.46 3.47 -6.48
CA HIS A 150 17.35 3.82 -5.63
C HIS A 150 16.18 4.36 -6.48
N PRO A 151 15.39 3.45 -7.08
CA PRO A 151 14.48 3.81 -8.15
C PRO A 151 13.19 4.49 -7.65
N TYR A 152 12.85 4.33 -6.37
CA TYR A 152 11.67 4.94 -5.80
C TYR A 152 11.80 5.20 -4.28
N SER A 153 10.89 6.02 -3.76
CA SER A 153 10.69 6.27 -2.34
C SER A 153 9.18 6.32 -2.04
N VAL A 154 8.74 5.71 -0.95
CA VAL A 154 7.32 5.72 -0.54
C VAL A 154 7.14 6.41 0.80
N GLU A 155 6.14 7.27 0.90
CA GLU A 155 5.72 7.94 2.15
C GLU A 155 4.21 7.83 2.35
N PHE A 156 3.74 8.18 3.54
CA PHE A 156 2.33 8.39 3.81
C PHE A 156 2.10 9.68 4.61
N ASP A 157 0.96 10.34 4.35
CA ASP A 157 0.49 11.47 5.16
C ASP A 157 -0.36 11.00 6.34
N ARG A 158 -0.67 11.90 7.27
CA ARG A 158 -1.52 11.59 8.44
C ARG A 158 -2.93 11.12 8.09
N SER A 159 -3.43 11.45 6.89
CA SER A 159 -4.70 10.92 6.37
C SER A 159 -4.58 9.51 5.79
N GLY A 160 -3.40 8.89 5.85
CA GLY A 160 -3.12 7.55 5.36
C GLY A 160 -2.98 7.45 3.84
N ASN A 161 -2.90 8.59 3.11
CA ASN A 161 -2.61 8.53 1.69
C ASN A 161 -1.15 8.14 1.47
N LEU A 162 -0.90 7.24 0.53
CA LEU A 162 0.46 6.84 0.18
C LEU A 162 0.95 7.64 -1.03
N TYR A 163 2.21 8.02 -1.03
CA TYR A 163 2.88 8.70 -2.12
C TYR A 163 4.04 7.81 -2.58
N ALA A 164 4.05 7.44 -3.86
CA ALA A 164 5.17 6.73 -4.47
C ALA A 164 5.92 7.70 -5.39
N PHE A 165 7.11 8.13 -4.96
CA PHE A 165 8.03 8.99 -5.70
C PHE A 165 8.98 8.13 -6.51
N TYR A 166 9.12 8.40 -7.81
CA TYR A 166 10.01 7.64 -8.68
C TYR A 166 10.43 8.48 -9.88
N GLN A 167 11.41 7.96 -10.60
CA GLN A 167 11.93 8.57 -11.80
C GLN A 167 11.31 7.92 -13.05
N LEU A 168 10.86 8.75 -14.00
CA LEU A 168 10.28 8.33 -15.27
C LEU A 168 11.09 8.96 -16.41
N SER A 169 11.43 8.17 -17.43
CA SER A 169 12.10 8.65 -18.63
C SER A 169 11.09 9.05 -19.70
N ASP A 170 11.22 10.26 -20.25
CA ASP A 170 10.40 10.73 -21.38
C ASP A 170 11.06 10.49 -22.76
N ASN A 171 12.01 9.54 -22.81
CA ASN A 171 12.94 9.25 -23.92
C ASN A 171 14.07 10.26 -24.13
N LYS A 172 14.02 11.43 -23.48
CA LYS A 172 15.08 12.44 -23.60
C LYS A 172 15.75 12.75 -22.27
N TYR A 173 14.95 12.85 -21.21
CA TYR A 173 15.41 13.13 -19.86
C TYR A 173 14.64 12.28 -18.84
N THR A 174 15.29 12.05 -17.71
CA THR A 174 14.67 11.45 -16.55
C THR A 174 14.08 12.54 -15.66
N GLN A 175 12.81 12.40 -15.29
CA GLN A 175 12.10 13.32 -14.40
C GLN A 175 11.65 12.61 -13.13
N ILE A 176 11.73 13.29 -11.99
CA ILE A 176 11.12 12.84 -10.75
C ILE A 176 9.67 13.30 -10.72
N GLY A 177 8.79 12.39 -10.33
CA GLY A 177 7.40 12.70 -9.99
C GLY A 177 6.86 11.71 -8.97
N TYR A 178 5.55 11.71 -8.78
CA TYR A 178 4.89 10.77 -7.87
C TYR A 178 3.48 10.41 -8.32
N LYS A 179 3.01 9.26 -7.85
CA LYS A 179 1.59 8.92 -7.80
C LYS A 179 1.09 8.92 -6.36
N LYS A 180 -0.18 9.27 -6.17
CA LYS A 180 -0.87 9.24 -4.87
C LYS A 180 -1.87 8.10 -4.84
N TYR A 181 -1.82 7.27 -3.81
CA TYR A 181 -2.83 6.26 -3.51
C TYR A 181 -3.77 6.79 -2.44
N THR A 182 -5.06 6.79 -2.75
CA THR A 182 -6.10 7.22 -1.81
C THR A 182 -6.81 5.98 -1.26
N PRO A 183 -6.70 5.65 0.05
CA PRO A 183 -7.29 4.43 0.61
C PRO A 183 -8.79 4.29 0.38
N SER A 184 -9.54 5.41 0.42
CA SER A 184 -10.99 5.42 0.17
C SER A 184 -11.35 5.01 -1.27
N GLN A 185 -10.50 5.35 -2.25
CA GLN A 185 -10.68 4.99 -3.65
C GLN A 185 -10.01 3.66 -4.01
N LYS A 186 -9.13 3.14 -3.14
CA LYS A 186 -8.32 1.94 -3.33
C LYS A 186 -7.50 1.93 -4.63
N ASN A 187 -7.18 3.09 -5.18
CA ASN A 187 -6.55 3.25 -6.50
C ASN A 187 -5.41 4.27 -6.44
N TRP A 188 -4.45 4.13 -7.36
CA TRP A 188 -3.42 5.14 -7.63
C TRP A 188 -3.98 6.18 -8.60
N GLY A 189 -3.72 7.46 -8.33
CA GLY A 189 -3.97 8.55 -9.27
C GLY A 189 -2.90 8.65 -10.36
N GLU A 190 -3.03 9.68 -11.19
CA GLU A 190 -2.10 9.99 -12.27
C GLU A 190 -0.71 10.38 -11.76
N PHE A 191 0.30 10.23 -12.63
CA PHE A 191 1.66 10.69 -12.34
C PHE A 191 1.72 12.21 -12.37
N ILE A 192 2.23 12.81 -11.29
CA ILE A 192 2.42 14.25 -11.15
C ILE A 192 3.93 14.54 -11.20
N PRO A 193 4.43 15.18 -12.27
CA PRO A 193 5.85 15.53 -12.37
C PRO A 193 6.21 16.62 -11.35
N ILE A 194 7.43 16.54 -10.82
CA ILE A 194 8.00 17.51 -9.88
C ILE A 194 9.11 18.31 -10.57
N THR A 195 10.05 17.61 -11.21
CA THR A 195 11.20 18.22 -11.88
C THR A 195 10.86 18.57 -13.33
N ARG A 196 11.57 19.57 -13.87
CA ARG A 196 11.38 20.01 -15.26
C ARG A 196 12.07 19.06 -16.25
N SER A 197 11.55 19.02 -17.47
CA SER A 197 11.92 18.11 -18.57
C SER A 197 13.21 18.47 -19.32
N SER A 198 14.20 19.09 -18.67
CA SER A 198 15.40 19.59 -19.37
C SER A 198 16.73 19.07 -18.83
N ILE A 199 16.74 18.41 -17.68
CA ILE A 199 17.96 17.86 -17.05
C ILE A 199 17.58 16.58 -16.31
N ASP A 200 18.41 15.54 -16.43
CA ASP A 200 18.22 14.27 -15.74
C ASP A 200 18.17 14.47 -14.22
N SER A 201 17.08 14.01 -13.63
CA SER A 201 16.82 14.00 -12.21
C SER A 201 16.50 12.58 -11.75
N GLU A 202 17.23 12.11 -10.74
CA GLU A 202 17.32 10.68 -10.37
C GLU A 202 17.33 10.49 -8.85
N MET A 203 17.11 9.25 -8.42
CA MET A 203 17.30 8.81 -7.03
C MET A 203 16.49 9.64 -6.01
N PRO A 204 15.15 9.68 -6.11
CA PRO A 204 14.35 10.43 -5.15
C PRO A 204 14.51 9.85 -3.74
N ARG A 205 14.71 10.70 -2.74
CA ARG A 205 14.56 10.37 -1.32
C ARG A 205 13.63 11.36 -0.68
N THR A 206 12.72 10.84 0.12
CA THR A 206 11.70 11.64 0.77
C THR A 206 11.62 11.36 2.25
N ILE A 207 11.06 12.32 2.97
CA ILE A 207 10.42 12.17 4.27
C ILE A 207 9.17 13.07 4.28
N ILE A 208 8.17 12.72 5.10
CA ILE A 208 7.04 13.60 5.40
C ILE A 208 7.12 13.99 6.87
N ASP A 209 7.02 15.29 7.15
CA ASP A 209 7.07 15.80 8.52
C ASP A 209 5.71 15.72 9.24
N TYR A 210 5.70 16.07 10.53
CA TYR A 210 4.49 16.07 11.36
C TYR A 210 3.43 17.11 10.93
N LYS A 211 3.75 18.01 9.99
CA LYS A 211 2.85 18.98 9.36
C LYS A 211 2.42 18.54 7.96
N ASP A 212 2.68 17.28 7.59
CA ASP A 212 2.49 16.72 6.25
C ASP A 212 3.29 17.44 5.15
N ILE A 213 4.35 18.20 5.50
CA ILE A 213 5.25 18.77 4.51
C ILE A 213 6.11 17.64 3.94
N ILE A 214 6.07 17.52 2.62
CA ILE A 214 6.87 16.54 1.91
C ILE A 214 8.22 17.18 1.61
N HIS A 215 9.29 16.59 2.13
CA HIS A 215 10.65 16.98 1.83
C HIS A 215 11.23 16.00 0.83
N LEU A 216 11.76 16.50 -0.28
CA LEU A 216 12.34 15.72 -1.36
C LEU A 216 13.78 16.15 -1.60
N ILE A 217 14.68 15.17 -1.64
CA ILE A 217 15.99 15.34 -2.26
C ILE A 217 16.13 14.40 -3.45
N TYR A 218 16.90 14.84 -4.43
CA TYR A 218 17.24 14.04 -5.60
C TYR A 218 18.59 14.46 -6.15
N GLN A 219 19.16 13.60 -6.98
CA GLN A 219 20.35 13.91 -7.74
C GLN A 219 19.97 14.49 -9.09
N ARG A 220 20.62 15.57 -9.49
CA ARG A 220 20.60 16.07 -10.86
C ARG A 220 21.93 15.80 -11.52
N HIS A 221 21.90 15.26 -12.73
CA HIS A 221 23.10 14.94 -13.51
C HIS A 221 23.20 15.83 -14.75
N SER A 222 24.39 16.37 -14.96
CA SER A 222 24.80 17.05 -16.21
C SER A 222 26.18 16.53 -16.59
N GLU A 223 26.62 16.75 -17.84
CA GLU A 223 27.76 16.06 -18.48
C GLU A 223 29.05 15.86 -17.64
N LYS A 224 29.32 16.70 -16.62
CA LYS A 224 30.53 16.60 -15.79
C LYS A 224 30.28 16.75 -14.28
N GLN A 225 29.03 16.93 -13.86
CA GLN A 225 28.73 17.25 -12.47
C GLN A 225 27.37 16.71 -12.04
N TYR A 226 27.35 16.28 -10.79
CA TYR A 226 26.17 15.93 -10.02
C TYR A 226 25.83 17.06 -9.07
N GLN A 227 24.55 17.34 -8.93
CA GLN A 227 24.01 18.27 -7.94
C GLN A 227 23.07 17.51 -7.01
N LEU A 228 23.21 17.73 -5.71
CA LEU A 228 22.24 17.29 -4.72
C LEU A 228 21.23 18.42 -4.52
N VAL A 229 19.98 18.18 -4.90
CA VAL A 229 18.94 19.21 -4.96
C VAL A 229 17.86 18.90 -3.93
N TYR A 230 17.31 19.94 -3.32
CA TYR A 230 16.20 19.89 -2.36
C TYR A 230 15.00 20.68 -2.86
N GLN A 231 13.80 20.14 -2.62
CA GLN A 231 12.51 20.81 -2.77
C GLN A 231 11.54 20.35 -1.67
N GLN A 232 10.51 21.13 -1.41
CA GLN A 232 9.43 20.73 -0.52
C GLN A 232 8.04 21.05 -1.08
N LYS A 233 7.04 20.30 -0.61
CA LYS A 233 5.62 20.54 -0.89
C LYS A 233 4.88 20.75 0.42
N ILE A 234 4.25 21.92 0.54
CA ILE A 234 3.41 22.28 1.68
C ILE A 234 1.97 21.85 1.36
N PRO A 235 1.24 21.13 2.23
CA PRO A 235 -0.08 20.58 1.93
C PRO A 235 -1.07 21.57 1.31
N ASP A 236 -1.13 22.79 1.86
CA ASP A 236 -2.07 23.84 1.42
C ASP A 236 -1.63 24.57 0.14
N LYS A 237 -0.35 24.44 -0.23
CA LYS A 237 0.19 25.02 -1.45
C LYS A 237 0.31 23.89 -2.45
N ASN A 238 -0.60 23.84 -3.42
CA ASN A 238 -0.59 22.84 -4.50
C ASN A 238 0.67 22.87 -5.40
N MET A 239 1.73 23.58 -5.03
CA MET A 239 2.97 23.74 -5.78
C MET A 239 4.18 23.37 -4.91
N TRP A 240 5.17 22.76 -5.56
CA TRP A 240 6.50 22.58 -4.98
C TRP A 240 7.24 23.91 -4.88
N THR A 241 8.11 24.04 -3.89
CA THR A 241 9.01 25.19 -3.79
C THR A 241 10.02 25.21 -4.94
N GLU A 242 10.68 26.36 -5.11
CA GLU A 242 11.88 26.44 -5.93
C GLU A 242 12.97 25.48 -5.45
N GLU A 243 13.84 25.11 -6.38
CA GLU A 243 14.93 24.17 -6.14
C GLU A 243 16.06 24.83 -5.36
N SER A 244 16.57 24.13 -4.36
CA SER A 244 17.77 24.51 -3.61
C SER A 244 18.89 23.52 -3.91
N VAL A 245 19.99 23.99 -4.52
CA VAL A 245 21.20 23.15 -4.69
C VAL A 245 21.96 23.12 -3.38
N ILE A 246 22.02 21.94 -2.76
CA ILE A 246 22.69 21.69 -1.48
C ILE A 246 24.19 21.57 -1.68
N HIS A 247 24.60 20.80 -2.70
CA HIS A 247 26.01 20.58 -3.02
C HIS A 247 26.20 20.18 -4.49
N THR A 248 27.37 20.50 -5.04
CA THR A 248 27.79 20.13 -6.40
C THR A 248 29.08 19.33 -6.32
N SER A 249 29.19 18.25 -7.10
CA SER A 249 30.29 17.30 -7.04
C SER A 249 30.51 16.63 -8.39
N VAL A 250 31.74 16.22 -8.68
CA VAL A 250 32.06 15.37 -9.86
C VAL A 250 31.71 13.89 -9.64
N TYR A 251 31.43 13.50 -8.39
CA TYR A 251 30.97 12.17 -8.00
C TYR A 251 29.48 12.18 -7.64
N PRO A 252 28.76 11.07 -7.86
CA PRO A 252 27.35 10.93 -7.53
C PRO A 252 27.08 10.94 -6.02
N PHE A 253 25.79 11.07 -5.69
CA PHE A 253 25.22 11.13 -4.34
C PHE A 253 24.39 9.88 -4.02
N ASP A 254 24.83 8.68 -4.45
CA ASP A 254 24.16 7.40 -4.19
C ASP A 254 23.84 7.20 -2.70
N GLU A 255 24.81 7.52 -1.85
CA GLU A 255 24.77 7.38 -0.39
C GLU A 255 24.32 8.68 0.30
N SER A 256 23.34 9.36 -0.28
CA SER A 256 22.68 10.53 0.31
C SER A 256 21.33 10.19 0.93
N SER A 257 20.95 10.97 1.94
CA SER A 257 19.63 10.87 2.56
C SER A 257 19.27 12.16 3.30
N ILE A 258 18.02 12.22 3.73
CA ILE A 258 17.42 13.34 4.45
C ILE A 258 16.90 12.85 5.81
N ILE A 259 17.10 13.68 6.82
CA ILE A 259 16.64 13.45 8.19
C ILE A 259 15.96 14.73 8.66
N MET A 260 14.83 14.59 9.33
CA MET A 260 14.33 15.64 10.22
C MET A 260 14.69 15.25 11.64
N LEU A 261 15.44 16.13 12.32
CA LEU A 261 15.81 15.96 13.72
C LEU A 261 15.30 17.16 14.52
N ASN A 262 14.32 16.92 15.39
CA ASN A 262 13.49 17.91 16.04
C ASN A 262 12.72 18.78 15.04
N LYS A 263 13.28 19.91 14.64
CA LYS A 263 12.74 20.83 13.62
C LYS A 263 13.75 21.13 12.51
N ASP A 264 14.96 20.61 12.66
CA ASP A 264 16.05 20.87 11.75
C ASP A 264 16.02 19.80 10.65
N ILE A 265 16.22 20.24 9.41
CA ILE A 265 16.32 19.35 8.27
C ILE A 265 17.80 19.18 7.97
N ILE A 266 18.28 17.94 8.02
CA ILE A 266 19.66 17.58 7.76
C ILE A 266 19.67 16.76 6.48
N ILE A 267 20.38 17.27 5.47
CA ILE A 267 20.72 16.50 4.27
C ILE A 267 22.16 16.08 4.41
N PHE A 268 22.41 14.78 4.31
CA PHE A 268 23.76 14.23 4.41
C PHE A 268 24.10 13.34 3.22
N TRP A 269 25.39 13.17 2.98
CA TRP A 269 25.93 12.19 2.05
C TRP A 269 27.22 11.60 2.60
N VAL A 270 27.47 10.33 2.28
CA VAL A 270 28.67 9.61 2.71
C VAL A 270 29.63 9.43 1.55
N ARG A 271 30.91 9.74 1.75
CA ARG A 271 31.98 9.50 0.77
C ARG A 271 33.23 9.01 1.48
N SER A 272 33.76 7.86 1.05
CA SER A 272 34.96 7.25 1.63
C SER A 272 34.89 7.16 3.16
N ASP A 273 33.76 6.67 3.67
CA ASP A 273 33.44 6.56 5.11
C ASP A 273 33.45 7.89 5.91
N ALA A 274 33.50 9.05 5.22
CA ALA A 274 33.29 10.36 5.82
C ALA A 274 31.85 10.85 5.56
N ILE A 275 31.22 11.36 6.61
CA ILE A 275 29.88 11.93 6.55
C ILE A 275 30.00 13.43 6.28
N TYR A 276 29.30 13.91 5.27
CA TYR A 276 29.14 15.33 4.95
C TYR A 276 27.67 15.71 5.08
N PHE A 277 27.38 16.96 5.42
CA PHE A 277 26.02 17.40 5.64
C PHE A 277 25.83 18.90 5.44
N SER A 278 24.58 19.29 5.20
CA SER A 278 24.07 20.65 5.34
C SER A 278 22.80 20.61 6.18
N VAL A 279 22.58 21.66 6.96
CA VAL A 279 21.41 21.80 7.84
C VAL A 279 20.61 23.03 7.45
N SER A 280 19.30 22.88 7.51
CA SER A 280 18.32 23.95 7.50
C SER A 280 17.70 24.09 8.89
N TYR A 281 17.71 25.30 9.45
CA TYR A 281 17.07 25.64 10.72
C TYR A 281 15.69 26.31 10.56
N ASP A 282 15.23 26.48 9.31
CA ASP A 282 14.05 27.29 8.97
C ASP A 282 13.06 26.56 8.07
N ASN A 283 12.94 25.23 8.20
CA ASN A 283 12.07 24.35 7.40
C ASN A 283 12.38 24.40 5.89
N GLY A 284 13.66 24.34 5.55
CA GLY A 284 14.17 24.14 4.20
C GLY A 284 14.28 25.41 3.36
N ASN A 285 14.14 26.59 3.96
CA ASN A 285 14.22 27.86 3.24
C ASN A 285 15.67 28.30 3.03
N THR A 286 16.56 28.06 4.00
CA THR A 286 17.98 28.35 3.90
C THR A 286 18.84 27.18 4.38
N TRP A 287 20.06 27.08 3.83
CA TRP A 287 20.96 25.96 4.08
C TRP A 287 22.33 26.42 4.56
N SER A 288 22.87 25.73 5.54
CA SER A 288 24.27 25.88 5.93
C SER A 288 25.20 25.46 4.79
N LYS A 289 26.43 25.98 4.80
CA LYS A 289 27.48 25.45 3.92
C LYS A 289 27.74 23.97 4.24
N PRO A 290 28.04 23.13 3.23
CA PRO A 290 28.48 21.76 3.43
C PRO A 290 29.62 21.67 4.45
N ALA A 291 29.44 20.81 5.45
CA ALA A 291 30.42 20.56 6.48
C ALA A 291 30.69 19.05 6.62
N ARG A 292 31.87 18.69 7.11
CA ARG A 292 32.19 17.30 7.49
C ARG A 292 31.71 17.05 8.92
N TYR A 293 30.97 15.98 9.13
CA TYR A 293 30.53 15.56 10.46
C TYR A 293 31.62 14.71 11.13
N ASN A 294 32.09 15.17 12.29
CA ASN A 294 33.10 14.47 13.08
C ASN A 294 32.44 13.34 13.89
N PHE A 295 32.12 12.25 13.22
CA PHE A 295 31.66 11.04 13.89
C PHE A 295 32.87 10.23 14.37
N PRO A 296 32.89 9.70 15.60
CA PRO A 296 33.97 8.83 16.08
C PRO A 296 33.89 7.48 15.37
N VAL A 297 34.27 7.46 14.09
CA VAL A 297 34.42 6.27 13.30
C VAL A 297 35.68 5.55 13.77
N GLY A 298 35.52 4.40 14.43
CA GLY A 298 36.54 3.36 14.30
C GLY A 298 36.46 2.73 12.90
N LYS A 299 36.83 1.45 12.77
CA LYS A 299 36.98 0.81 11.45
C LYS A 299 35.70 0.61 10.62
N GLN A 300 34.50 0.93 11.11
CA GLN A 300 33.27 0.62 10.37
C GLN A 300 32.12 1.61 10.61
N LEU A 301 31.81 2.39 9.56
CA LEU A 301 30.57 3.15 9.42
C LEU A 301 29.53 2.28 8.71
N ILE A 302 28.29 2.27 9.22
CA ILE A 302 27.21 1.38 8.75
C ILE A 302 25.97 2.22 8.41
N CYS A 303 25.22 1.80 7.39
CA CYS A 303 23.91 2.37 7.06
C CYS A 303 22.82 1.72 7.93
N LEU A 304 22.14 2.51 8.76
CA LEU A 304 21.10 2.03 9.65
C LEU A 304 19.72 2.54 9.20
N GLY A 305 18.74 1.65 9.06
CA GLY A 305 17.33 2.03 9.21
C GLY A 305 17.03 2.08 10.71
N TYR A 306 16.76 3.27 11.25
CA TYR A 306 16.55 3.46 12.69
C TYR A 306 15.15 3.97 12.98
N LYS A 307 14.43 3.30 13.89
CA LYS A 307 13.12 3.73 14.37
C LYS A 307 12.97 3.48 15.87
N VAL A 308 12.26 4.38 16.53
CA VAL A 308 12.01 4.33 17.97
C VAL A 308 10.52 4.47 18.24
N ASN A 309 9.97 3.56 19.03
CA ASN A 309 8.61 3.61 19.53
C ASN A 309 8.58 4.27 20.90
N LYS A 310 8.85 5.57 20.91
CA LYS A 310 8.54 6.40 22.08
C LYS A 310 7.76 7.60 21.57
N PRO A 311 6.54 7.86 22.09
CA PRO A 311 5.65 8.90 21.55
C PRO A 311 6.31 10.26 21.32
N TYR A 312 7.30 10.65 22.15
CA TYR A 312 8.04 11.91 21.98
C TYR A 312 9.30 11.82 21.13
N GLN A 313 9.89 10.63 20.96
CA GLN A 313 11.12 10.49 20.17
C GLN A 313 10.82 10.19 18.71
N SER A 314 9.69 9.54 18.41
CA SER A 314 9.21 9.32 17.04
C SER A 314 8.96 10.63 16.30
N GLU A 315 8.39 11.63 16.97
CA GLU A 315 8.19 12.97 16.40
C GLU A 315 9.49 13.79 16.29
N ARG A 316 10.53 13.42 17.05
CA ARG A 316 11.81 14.13 17.03
C ARG A 316 12.74 13.62 15.95
N MET A 317 12.49 12.48 15.33
CA MET A 317 13.41 11.92 14.36
C MET A 317 12.67 11.20 13.26
N ILE A 318 12.65 11.80 12.07
CA ILE A 318 12.07 11.22 10.86
C ILE A 318 13.22 10.93 9.90
N THR A 319 13.47 9.65 9.66
CA THR A 319 14.49 9.21 8.71
C THR A 319 14.18 7.83 8.17
N LYS A 320 14.68 7.54 6.97
CA LYS A 320 14.75 6.18 6.41
C LYS A 320 16.09 5.50 6.65
N THR A 321 17.15 6.30 6.73
CA THR A 321 18.52 5.82 6.82
C THR A 321 19.39 6.84 7.53
N ILE A 322 20.25 6.38 8.42
CA ILE A 322 21.21 7.22 9.12
C ILE A 322 22.54 6.50 9.29
N PRO A 323 23.69 7.19 9.22
CA PRO A 323 24.96 6.58 9.51
C PRO A 323 25.09 6.24 10.99
N GLY A 324 25.67 5.08 11.29
CA GLY A 324 25.92 4.67 12.66
C GLY A 324 27.10 3.73 12.80
N SER A 325 27.33 3.28 14.04
CA SER A 325 28.38 2.34 14.40
C SER A 325 27.99 1.53 15.63
N PHE A 326 28.52 0.31 15.74
CA PHE A 326 28.35 -0.56 16.90
C PHE A 326 29.53 -0.53 17.89
N ILE A 327 30.45 0.43 17.75
CA ILE A 327 31.62 0.56 18.61
C ILE A 327 31.19 1.07 19.98
N ASN A 328 31.39 0.22 21.00
CA ASN A 328 30.92 0.44 22.37
C ASN A 328 29.40 0.69 22.36
N GLY A 329 28.64 -0.24 21.79
CA GLY A 329 27.19 -0.17 21.69
C GLY A 329 26.69 0.57 20.46
N LEU A 330 25.43 1.00 20.49
CA LEU A 330 24.82 1.73 19.38
C LEU A 330 25.20 3.21 19.40
N LYS A 331 25.82 3.69 18.33
CA LYS A 331 26.04 5.12 18.07
C LYS A 331 25.40 5.50 16.75
N ILE A 332 24.68 6.62 16.75
CA ILE A 332 23.95 7.13 15.59
C ILE A 332 24.47 8.54 15.30
N ALA A 333 24.78 8.84 14.04
CA ALA A 333 25.21 10.18 13.64
C ALA A 333 24.06 11.18 13.84
N PHE A 334 24.39 12.43 14.17
CA PHE A 334 23.45 13.53 14.45
C PHE A 334 22.55 13.35 15.68
N TYR A 335 22.28 12.11 16.08
CA TYR A 335 21.45 11.78 17.22
C TYR A 335 22.30 11.55 18.46
N GLN A 336 22.20 12.47 19.42
CA GLN A 336 22.72 12.28 20.76
C GLN A 336 21.54 11.96 21.66
N GLU A 337 21.47 10.72 22.18
CA GLU A 337 20.65 10.46 23.35
C GLU A 337 21.23 11.31 24.47
N SER A 338 20.55 12.42 24.80
CA SER A 338 20.86 13.14 26.02
C SER A 338 20.83 12.10 27.15
N PRO A 339 21.92 11.92 27.90
CA PRO A 339 21.94 10.99 29.01
C PRO A 339 20.82 11.40 29.95
N ILE A 340 19.79 10.57 29.92
CA ILE A 340 18.58 10.58 30.70
C ILE A 340 18.83 11.23 32.09
N ASN A 341 18.35 12.47 32.25
CA ASN A 341 17.56 12.79 33.44
C ASN A 341 16.28 11.96 33.29
N SER A 342 16.25 10.79 33.93
CA SER A 342 15.08 9.91 34.04
C SER A 342 14.06 10.45 35.03
N GLU A 343 14.26 11.64 35.57
CA GLU A 343 13.34 12.27 36.51
C GLU A 343 13.27 13.76 36.18
N ASN A 344 12.05 14.24 35.99
CA ASN A 344 11.66 15.62 35.67
C ASN A 344 11.62 15.96 34.17
N LEU A 345 10.64 15.40 33.45
CA LEU A 345 9.89 16.22 32.49
C LEU A 345 9.58 17.54 33.20
N SER A 346 10.06 18.66 32.68
CA SER A 346 9.75 19.95 33.29
C SER A 346 8.23 20.12 33.34
N ALA A 347 7.70 20.77 34.36
CA ALA A 347 6.25 21.01 34.47
C ALA A 347 5.68 21.67 33.18
N ASN A 348 6.52 22.43 32.47
CA ASN A 348 6.18 23.03 31.18
C ASN A 348 6.13 22.01 30.04
N GLU A 349 7.04 21.04 29.98
CA GLU A 349 6.97 19.95 28.98
C GLU A 349 5.77 19.05 29.24
N LEU A 350 5.49 18.70 30.50
CA LEU A 350 4.29 17.96 30.88
C LEU A 350 3.02 18.74 30.51
N LYS A 351 2.99 20.05 30.78
CA LYS A 351 1.87 20.92 30.42
C LYS A 351 1.70 21.03 28.91
N ASN A 352 2.77 21.22 28.15
CA ASN A 352 2.71 21.29 26.69
C ASN A 352 2.25 19.95 26.12
N MET A 353 2.69 18.84 26.69
CA MET A 353 2.30 17.51 26.31
C MET A 353 0.82 17.24 26.58
N ILE A 354 0.32 17.59 27.77
CA ILE A 354 -1.12 17.54 28.08
C ILE A 354 -1.90 18.44 27.12
N VAL A 355 -1.41 19.64 26.81
CA VAL A 355 -2.07 20.56 25.88
C VAL A 355 -2.11 19.98 24.46
N GLU A 356 -1.03 19.40 23.95
CA GLU A 356 -0.99 18.79 22.62
C GLU A 356 -1.84 17.53 22.57
N SER A 357 -1.81 16.67 23.60
CA SER A 357 -2.72 15.52 23.71
C SER A 357 -4.19 15.95 23.78
N LEU A 358 -4.51 17.03 24.48
CA LEU A 358 -5.86 17.59 24.53
C LEU A 358 -6.27 18.22 23.19
N LYS A 359 -5.35 18.85 22.45
CA LYS A 359 -5.62 19.35 21.08
C LYS A 359 -5.87 18.21 20.12
N MET A 360 -5.06 17.15 20.15
CA MET A 360 -5.27 15.95 19.35
C MET A 360 -6.60 15.27 19.70
N LEU A 361 -6.89 15.11 20.99
CA LEU A 361 -8.16 14.55 21.43
C LEU A 361 -9.34 15.42 20.97
N LYS A 362 -9.22 16.75 21.06
CA LYS A 362 -10.24 17.68 20.56
C LYS A 362 -10.44 17.54 19.06
N GLY A 363 -9.36 17.47 18.28
CA GLY A 363 -9.42 17.23 16.83
C GLY A 363 -10.12 15.92 16.49
N ASN A 364 -9.75 14.83 17.16
CA ASN A 364 -10.39 13.53 16.98
C ASN A 364 -11.88 13.55 17.37
N VAL A 365 -12.26 14.30 18.40
CA VAL A 365 -13.68 14.47 18.81
C VAL A 365 -14.45 15.29 17.77
N GLU A 366 -13.83 16.31 17.18
CA GLU A 366 -14.42 17.09 16.09
C GLU A 366 -14.61 16.24 14.82
N GLU A 367 -13.60 15.45 14.44
CA GLU A 367 -13.69 14.48 13.34
C GLU A 367 -14.79 13.43 13.58
N LEU A 368 -14.83 12.82 14.77
CA LEU A 368 -15.89 11.86 15.14
C LEU A 368 -17.29 12.50 15.09
N ARG A 369 -17.39 13.78 15.47
CA ARG A 369 -18.66 14.51 15.39
C ARG A 369 -19.08 14.72 13.94
N ASP A 370 -18.15 15.10 13.07
CA ASP A 370 -18.42 15.35 11.66
C ASP A 370 -18.74 14.04 10.93
N GLU A 371 -18.04 12.94 11.23
CA GLU A 371 -18.40 11.58 10.79
C GLU A 371 -19.80 11.18 11.29
N GLY A 372 -20.15 11.51 12.54
CA GLY A 372 -21.47 11.27 13.10
C GLY A 372 -22.57 12.03 12.36
N ILE A 373 -22.31 13.27 11.93
CA ILE A 373 -23.23 14.07 11.10
C ILE A 373 -23.40 13.41 9.72
N ASN A 374 -22.30 13.04 9.06
CA ASN A 374 -22.33 12.37 7.75
C ASN A 374 -23.07 11.02 7.79
N ALA A 375 -22.87 10.24 8.86
CA ALA A 375 -23.58 8.98 9.07
C ALA A 375 -25.08 9.21 9.23
N LYS A 376 -25.48 10.25 9.97
CA LYS A 376 -26.89 10.63 10.13
C LYS A 376 -27.54 11.04 8.81
N GLU A 377 -26.84 11.82 7.98
CA GLU A 377 -27.33 12.18 6.64
C GLU A 377 -27.49 10.95 5.73
N SER A 378 -26.52 10.04 5.77
CA SER A 378 -26.57 8.78 5.01
C SER A 378 -27.76 7.91 5.43
N ILE A 379 -28.05 7.84 6.74
CA ILE A 379 -29.23 7.13 7.27
C ILE A 379 -30.53 7.75 6.73
N LEU A 380 -30.65 9.08 6.73
CA LEU A 380 -31.83 9.78 6.19
C LEU A 380 -32.03 9.52 4.69
N GLN A 381 -30.94 9.46 3.92
CA GLN A 381 -30.99 9.09 2.50
C GLN A 381 -31.46 7.64 2.32
N LEU A 382 -30.91 6.71 3.11
CA LEU A 382 -31.31 5.30 3.11
C LEU A 382 -32.79 5.11 3.46
N GLU A 383 -33.31 5.80 4.48
CA GLU A 383 -34.74 5.78 4.83
C GLU A 383 -35.63 6.30 3.69
N THR A 384 -35.16 7.29 2.95
CA THR A 384 -35.88 7.83 1.79
C THR A 384 -35.89 6.82 0.64
N LEU A 385 -34.76 6.17 0.36
CA LEU A 385 -34.68 5.09 -0.61
C LEU A 385 -35.55 3.90 -0.22
N PHE A 386 -35.57 3.51 1.05
CA PHE A 386 -36.39 2.42 1.56
C PHE A 386 -37.89 2.71 1.38
N ARG A 387 -38.35 3.91 1.73
CA ARG A 387 -39.74 4.34 1.49
C ARG A 387 -40.12 4.34 0.00
N ASN A 388 -39.19 4.68 -0.88
CA ASN A 388 -39.43 4.62 -2.32
C ASN A 388 -39.52 3.17 -2.82
N LEU A 389 -38.67 2.28 -2.29
CA LEU A 389 -38.71 0.86 -2.60
C LEU A 389 -40.03 0.21 -2.15
N GLU A 390 -40.51 0.52 -0.95
CA GLU A 390 -41.81 0.06 -0.45
C GLU A 390 -42.95 0.44 -1.39
N LYS A 391 -42.96 1.68 -1.92
CA LYS A 391 -43.96 2.13 -2.89
C LYS A 391 -43.91 1.32 -4.19
N GLU A 392 -42.72 1.04 -4.71
CA GLU A 392 -42.57 0.23 -5.93
C GLU A 392 -42.96 -1.23 -5.69
N VAL A 393 -42.70 -1.79 -4.50
CA VAL A 393 -43.17 -3.14 -4.13
C VAL A 393 -44.70 -3.20 -4.12
N VAL A 394 -45.38 -2.23 -3.52
CA VAL A 394 -46.86 -2.16 -3.53
C VAL A 394 -47.39 -2.05 -4.96
N LYS A 395 -46.80 -1.18 -5.79
CA LYS A 395 -47.18 -1.01 -7.19
C LYS A 395 -47.00 -2.30 -8.00
N ASN A 396 -45.90 -3.03 -7.79
CA ASN A 396 -45.67 -4.31 -8.45
C ASN A 396 -46.62 -5.40 -7.96
N SER A 397 -46.97 -5.42 -6.67
CA SER A 397 -47.99 -6.31 -6.13
C SER A 397 -49.36 -6.07 -6.78
N LEU A 398 -49.76 -4.81 -6.98
CA LEU A 398 -51.00 -4.47 -7.68
C LEU A 398 -51.00 -4.93 -9.15
N LYS A 399 -49.88 -4.72 -9.86
CA LYS A 399 -49.71 -5.22 -11.24
C LYS A 399 -49.82 -6.74 -11.31
N LEU A 400 -49.20 -7.44 -10.37
CA LEU A 400 -49.24 -8.90 -10.30
C LEU A 400 -50.68 -9.40 -10.09
N ASN A 401 -51.42 -8.79 -9.17
CA ASN A 401 -52.84 -9.08 -8.95
C ASN A 401 -53.71 -8.85 -10.21
N MET A 402 -53.40 -7.82 -11.00
CA MET A 402 -54.10 -7.58 -12.28
C MET A 402 -53.81 -8.68 -13.31
N LEU A 403 -52.54 -9.07 -13.44
CA LEU A 403 -52.14 -10.14 -14.35
C LEU A 403 -52.76 -11.49 -13.94
N GLU A 404 -52.82 -11.79 -12.65
CA GLU A 404 -53.47 -13.01 -12.14
C GLU A 404 -54.98 -13.06 -12.48
N ARG A 405 -55.67 -11.91 -12.41
CA ARG A 405 -57.08 -11.81 -12.83
C ARG A 405 -57.23 -12.04 -14.33
N GLU A 406 -56.33 -11.48 -15.14
CA GLU A 406 -56.36 -11.65 -16.58
C GLU A 406 -56.06 -13.09 -17.00
N ILE A 407 -55.07 -13.74 -16.38
CA ILE A 407 -54.78 -15.17 -16.54
C ILE A 407 -56.02 -16.02 -16.17
N SER A 408 -56.69 -15.69 -15.06
CA SER A 408 -57.91 -16.41 -14.64
C SER A 408 -59.04 -16.28 -15.66
N ARG A 409 -59.21 -15.08 -16.25
CA ARG A 409 -60.19 -14.84 -17.33
C ARG A 409 -59.85 -15.62 -18.59
N LEU A 410 -58.57 -15.66 -18.97
CA LEU A 410 -58.09 -16.43 -20.13
C LEU A 410 -58.34 -17.94 -19.93
N LYS A 411 -58.04 -18.48 -18.74
CA LYS A 411 -58.34 -19.88 -18.39
C LYS A 411 -59.83 -20.21 -18.49
N GLN A 412 -60.70 -19.28 -18.08
CA GLN A 412 -62.15 -19.45 -18.21
C GLN A 412 -62.61 -19.47 -19.68
N LEU A 413 -62.04 -18.61 -20.53
CA LEU A 413 -62.31 -18.59 -21.98
C LEU A 413 -61.81 -19.87 -22.65
N GLU A 414 -60.62 -20.34 -22.29
CA GLU A 414 -60.05 -21.60 -22.77
C GLU A 414 -60.97 -22.78 -22.42
N SER A 415 -61.44 -22.87 -21.18
CA SER A 415 -62.38 -23.92 -20.75
C SER A 415 -63.70 -23.88 -21.54
N ARG A 416 -64.22 -22.68 -21.83
CA ARG A 416 -65.41 -22.53 -22.69
C ARG A 416 -65.17 -23.01 -24.13
N LEU A 417 -64.03 -22.63 -24.71
CA LEU A 417 -63.65 -23.06 -26.06
C LEU A 417 -63.45 -24.58 -26.13
N GLN A 418 -62.79 -25.18 -25.14
CA GLN A 418 -62.67 -26.63 -25.03
C GLN A 418 -64.04 -27.32 -24.95
N GLY A 419 -64.97 -26.77 -24.16
CA GLY A 419 -66.35 -27.24 -24.12
C GLY A 419 -67.05 -27.19 -25.48
N MET A 420 -66.93 -26.07 -26.21
CA MET A 420 -67.47 -25.94 -27.56
C MET A 420 -66.85 -26.94 -28.55
N ILE A 421 -65.54 -27.17 -28.47
CA ILE A 421 -64.84 -28.16 -29.31
C ILE A 421 -65.37 -29.57 -29.04
N ILE A 422 -65.57 -29.94 -27.76
CA ILE A 422 -66.13 -31.23 -27.37
C ILE A 422 -67.56 -31.38 -27.91
N SER A 423 -68.42 -30.37 -27.73
CA SER A 423 -69.78 -30.39 -28.28
C SER A 423 -69.80 -30.52 -29.81
N ALA A 424 -68.98 -29.74 -30.51
CA ALA A 424 -68.87 -29.81 -31.98
C ALA A 424 -68.38 -31.19 -32.44
N ARG A 425 -67.40 -31.79 -31.74
CA ARG A 425 -66.94 -33.17 -32.03
C ARG A 425 -68.07 -34.18 -31.83
N SER A 426 -68.81 -34.10 -30.72
CA SER A 426 -69.94 -35.01 -30.46
C SER A 426 -71.04 -34.90 -31.51
N GLU A 427 -71.30 -33.69 -32.03
CA GLU A 427 -72.29 -33.46 -33.09
C GLU A 427 -71.82 -33.99 -34.45
N ILE A 428 -70.52 -33.87 -34.74
CA ILE A 428 -69.90 -34.47 -35.93
C ILE A 428 -69.98 -36.01 -35.84
N GLU A 429 -69.65 -36.59 -34.68
CA GLU A 429 -69.73 -38.04 -34.44
C GLU A 429 -71.17 -38.55 -34.54
N SER A 430 -72.17 -37.82 -34.01
CA SER A 430 -73.59 -38.20 -34.15
C SER A 430 -74.05 -38.16 -35.61
N LYS A 431 -73.67 -37.12 -36.36
CA LYS A 431 -73.99 -36.99 -37.80
C LYS A 431 -73.30 -38.08 -38.63
N LEU A 432 -72.08 -38.49 -38.29
CA LEU A 432 -71.39 -39.62 -38.91
C LEU A 432 -72.06 -40.95 -38.57
N GLY A 433 -72.52 -41.12 -37.33
CA GLY A 433 -73.32 -42.28 -36.90
C GLY A 433 -74.64 -42.40 -37.66
N GLU A 434 -75.38 -41.29 -37.84
CA GLU A 434 -76.62 -41.25 -38.63
C GLU A 434 -76.37 -41.49 -40.13
N LYS A 435 -75.25 -41.01 -40.68
CA LYS A 435 -74.87 -41.29 -42.07
C LYS A 435 -74.53 -42.77 -42.28
N ASN A 436 -73.88 -43.41 -41.32
CA ASN A 436 -73.58 -44.84 -41.36
C ASN A 436 -74.82 -45.70 -41.09
N ALA A 437 -75.77 -45.24 -40.28
CA ALA A 437 -77.07 -45.90 -40.09
C ALA A 437 -77.98 -45.77 -41.33
N ASN A 438 -77.95 -44.63 -42.03
CA ASN A 438 -78.68 -44.43 -43.30
C ASN A 438 -77.99 -45.12 -44.50
N ALA A 439 -76.67 -45.31 -44.46
CA ALA A 439 -75.96 -46.15 -45.43
C ALA A 439 -76.22 -47.66 -45.22
N ALA A 440 -76.55 -48.09 -44.01
CA ALA A 440 -76.88 -49.49 -43.70
C ALA A 440 -78.33 -49.91 -44.07
N VAL A 441 -79.17 -48.98 -44.54
CA VAL A 441 -80.56 -49.26 -44.99
C VAL A 441 -80.70 -49.18 -46.53
N SER A 442 -79.62 -48.87 -47.25
CA SER A 442 -79.62 -48.62 -48.71
C SER A 442 -78.53 -49.40 -49.44
N ASP A 443 -78.18 -50.62 -49.01
CA ASP A 443 -77.43 -51.53 -49.89
C ASP A 443 -77.54 -52.99 -49.47
N LYS A 444 -78.59 -53.68 -49.94
CA LYS A 444 -78.64 -55.15 -50.02
C LYS A 444 -79.48 -55.60 -51.21
N THR A 445 -78.83 -55.75 -52.37
CA THR A 445 -79.04 -56.83 -53.36
C THR A 445 -77.95 -56.74 -54.44
N PRO A 446 -77.56 -57.83 -55.12
CA PRO A 446 -77.43 -59.23 -54.71
C PRO A 446 -76.04 -59.84 -55.07
N GLU A 447 -75.76 -61.01 -54.46
CA GLU A 447 -75.03 -62.17 -54.98
C GLU A 447 -73.68 -61.98 -55.71
N ASN A 448 -72.59 -62.59 -55.21
CA ASN A 448 -72.28 -63.99 -55.53
C ASN A 448 -70.97 -64.50 -54.89
N ASN A 449 -70.93 -65.81 -54.79
CA ASN A 449 -69.83 -66.68 -54.37
C ASN A 449 -68.53 -66.52 -55.17
N ILE A 450 -67.41 -66.90 -54.53
CA ILE A 450 -66.28 -67.75 -55.01
C ILE A 450 -64.99 -67.23 -54.32
N ASN A 451 -64.51 -67.86 -53.25
CA ASN A 451 -63.66 -69.07 -53.15
C ASN A 451 -62.14 -68.76 -53.09
N LYS A 452 -61.47 -69.49 -52.18
CA LYS A 452 -60.08 -70.02 -52.20
C LYS A 452 -58.98 -69.37 -51.33
N THR A 453 -58.54 -70.18 -50.34
CA THR A 453 -57.14 -70.63 -50.03
C THR A 453 -56.02 -69.58 -50.17
N GLU A 454 -55.19 -69.32 -49.18
CA GLU A 454 -54.40 -70.22 -48.31
C GLU A 454 -54.04 -69.51 -46.99
#